data_AF-A0A3M2A4W4-F1
#
_entry.id   AF-A0A3M2A4W4-F1
#
_cell.length_a   1.000
_cell.length_b   1.000
_cell.length_c   1.000
_cell.angle_alpha   90.00
_cell.angle_beta   90.00
_cell.angle_gamma   90.00
#
_symmetry.space_group_name_H-M   'P 1'
#
loop_
_entity.id
_entity.type
_entity.pdbx_description
1 polymer ?
#
loop_
_entity_poly.entity_id
_entity_poly.type
_entity_poly.pdbx_seq_one_letter_code
_entity_poly.pdbx_strand_id
1 'polypeptide(L)'
;MATKMAPSEAIPWTHLFPEATEQVETHISRVFLAPSEVFKVKKSVDYGFLDFRTLEARQRACRAEVELGRRLAPDAYLGVVALVRDAGGAWRRVPVEALEDDAEVVDVAVHMRRLPDDDRADVRLAQGRLSPSDVDRVAGVLAAFFGRARRTVVYGDPRFVRYNVDENFRQTERTIGDFLSPEDVARLRRYQYGRLMELSPLLAERARCGRAVEGHGDLRLEHVYLDEGGTVRILDCIEFNERFRCGDVASDLAFLSMDLTYRGRYDLAERLLARYAEASADFGIYRLVDFFESYRAHVRAKVETFVRDAPGVDARRRQQAAERARRYYLLACSAGRAGLTAPFVVAVTGPMGIGKTTVARAVADRYGAPVIGTDPTRKQLLGVDPTAPLLDAPHEGAYDPLVTDVVYDEVLARADEVLASGRPVVVDGTFGSAGRRDALVRLAARHGVRMLLVFGRLDPDERARRLRRRTEGPSVSDGRPAIAPALDAAFEPPDELPADVRLDVDMARDPADNAERIVAALGIRPLAPEVP
;
A
#
# COMPACT_ATOMS: atom_id res chain seq x y z
N MET A 1 -45.56 -3.57 12.81
CA MET A 1 -46.10 -3.04 14.08
C MET A 1 -44.99 -2.30 14.77
N ALA A 2 -45.13 -0.99 14.91
CA ALA A 2 -44.12 -0.11 15.48
C ALA A 2 -44.05 -0.29 17.00
N THR A 3 -42.98 -0.89 17.49
CA THR A 3 -42.64 -0.83 18.91
C THR A 3 -42.13 0.59 19.16
N LYS A 4 -42.97 1.42 19.79
CA LYS A 4 -42.56 2.70 20.39
C LYS A 4 -41.39 2.40 21.32
N MET A 5 -40.18 2.82 20.94
CA MET A 5 -39.12 3.04 21.92
C MET A 5 -39.64 4.03 22.95
N ALA A 6 -39.60 3.65 24.23
CA ALA A 6 -39.72 4.60 25.32
C ALA A 6 -38.70 5.74 25.11
N PRO A 7 -39.02 6.99 25.46
CA PRO A 7 -38.08 8.09 25.30
C PRO A 7 -36.88 7.81 26.21
N SER A 8 -35.77 7.30 25.66
CA SER A 8 -34.50 7.36 26.39
C SER A 8 -34.27 8.84 26.68
N GLU A 9 -34.16 9.23 27.95
CA GLU A 9 -33.62 10.53 28.32
C GLU A 9 -32.38 10.75 27.44
N ALA A 10 -32.34 11.86 26.69
CA ALA A 10 -31.25 12.11 25.77
C ALA A 10 -29.94 12.05 26.55
N ILE A 11 -29.06 11.11 26.20
CA ILE A 11 -27.76 10.94 26.86
C ILE A 11 -27.08 12.31 26.91
N PRO A 12 -26.69 12.82 28.09
CA PRO A 12 -26.18 14.18 28.23
C PRO A 12 -24.71 14.22 27.81
N TRP A 13 -24.46 14.21 26.50
CA TRP A 13 -23.13 14.12 25.92
C TRP A 13 -22.16 15.18 26.45
N THR A 14 -22.64 16.40 26.71
CA THR A 14 -21.83 17.49 27.27
C THR A 14 -21.38 17.24 28.72
N HIS A 15 -22.13 16.47 29.50
CA HIS A 15 -21.74 16.07 30.85
C HIS A 15 -20.76 14.88 30.83
N LEU A 16 -20.92 13.99 29.86
CA LEU A 16 -20.03 12.85 29.67
C LEU A 16 -18.69 13.26 29.03
N PHE A 17 -18.66 14.29 28.20
CA PHE A 17 -17.47 14.76 27.48
C PHE A 17 -17.32 16.30 27.60
N PRO A 18 -17.21 16.86 28.81
CA PRO A 18 -17.17 18.31 29.03
C PRO A 18 -15.94 18.98 28.43
N GLU A 19 -14.84 18.23 28.28
CA GLU A 19 -13.60 18.71 27.66
C GLU A 19 -13.62 18.70 26.11
N ALA A 20 -14.67 18.15 25.50
CA ALA A 20 -14.78 18.10 24.05
C ALA A 20 -15.01 19.49 23.46
N THR A 21 -14.07 19.93 22.63
CA THR A 21 -14.13 21.20 21.90
C THR A 21 -14.92 21.11 20.60
N GLU A 22 -15.03 19.91 20.04
CA GLU A 22 -15.73 19.64 18.79
C GLU A 22 -16.43 18.28 18.86
N GLN A 23 -17.57 18.17 18.17
CA GLN A 23 -18.29 16.92 17.97
C GLN A 23 -18.47 16.68 16.48
N VAL A 24 -17.97 15.54 16.00
CA VAL A 24 -18.12 15.08 14.62
C VAL A 24 -19.05 13.87 14.58
N GLU A 25 -19.98 13.85 13.63
CA GLU A 25 -20.85 12.69 13.41
C GLU A 25 -20.54 11.99 12.09
N THR A 26 -20.33 10.68 12.17
CA THR A 26 -20.27 9.79 11.00
C THR A 26 -21.60 9.04 10.84
N HIS A 27 -21.71 8.18 9.83
CA HIS A 27 -22.89 7.32 9.64
C HIS A 27 -23.12 6.37 10.84
N ILE A 28 -22.05 5.92 11.50
CA ILE A 28 -22.12 4.87 12.54
C ILE A 28 -21.61 5.34 13.91
N SER A 29 -21.11 6.57 14.05
CA SER A 29 -20.49 7.02 15.30
C SER A 29 -20.68 8.52 15.57
N ARG A 30 -20.60 8.87 16.85
CA ARG A 30 -20.38 10.23 17.34
C ARG A 30 -18.97 10.30 17.91
N VAL A 31 -18.20 11.29 17.50
CA VAL A 31 -16.80 11.48 17.88
C VAL A 31 -16.69 12.80 18.63
N PHE A 32 -16.19 12.74 19.86
CA PHE A 32 -15.97 13.88 20.74
C PHE A 32 -14.48 14.18 20.80
N LEU A 33 -14.07 15.36 20.33
CA LEU A 33 -12.67 15.77 20.19
C LEU A 33 -12.29 16.74 21.31
N ALA A 34 -11.53 16.24 22.29
CA ALA A 34 -10.90 17.03 23.34
C ALA A 34 -9.51 17.53 22.89
N PRO A 35 -8.80 18.39 23.65
CA PRO A 35 -7.45 18.83 23.27
C PRO A 35 -6.43 17.70 23.11
N SER A 36 -6.47 16.68 23.99
CA SER A 36 -5.51 15.56 23.99
C SER A 36 -6.15 14.18 23.78
N GLU A 37 -7.48 14.11 23.74
CA GLU A 37 -8.22 12.85 23.75
C GLU A 37 -9.37 12.86 22.76
N VAL A 38 -9.77 11.67 22.32
CA VAL A 38 -10.92 11.45 21.45
C VAL A 38 -11.77 10.33 22.02
N PHE A 39 -13.08 10.55 22.06
CA PHE A 39 -14.05 9.53 22.47
C PHE A 39 -15.00 9.24 21.31
N LYS A 40 -15.07 7.99 20.87
CA LYS A 40 -15.92 7.55 19.76
C LYS A 40 -17.02 6.61 20.27
N VAL A 41 -18.26 7.10 20.26
CA VAL A 41 -19.46 6.36 20.65
C VAL A 41 -20.16 5.82 19.41
N LYS A 42 -20.50 4.52 19.39
CA LYS A 42 -21.24 3.92 18.29
C LYS A 42 -22.71 4.33 18.34
N LYS A 43 -23.30 4.67 17.18
CA LYS A 43 -24.73 5.00 17.08
C LYS A 43 -25.56 3.71 17.12
N SER A 44 -26.74 3.78 17.72
CA SER A 44 -27.72 2.68 17.68
C SER A 44 -28.40 2.64 16.30
N VAL A 45 -27.81 1.88 15.37
CA VAL A 45 -28.24 1.78 13.97
C VAL A 45 -28.12 0.34 13.46
N ASP A 46 -28.87 0.02 12.42
CA ASP A 46 -28.79 -1.23 11.66
C ASP A 46 -28.80 -0.89 10.16
N TYR A 47 -27.71 -1.25 9.47
CA TYR A 47 -27.54 -1.05 8.02
C TYR A 47 -27.52 -2.38 7.24
N GLY A 48 -27.88 -3.50 7.87
CA GLY A 48 -27.89 -4.84 7.28
C GLY A 48 -26.52 -5.51 7.14
N PHE A 49 -25.46 -4.73 6.89
CA PHE A 49 -24.06 -5.18 6.98
C PHE A 49 -23.43 -4.91 8.35
N LEU A 50 -24.16 -4.24 9.23
CA LEU A 50 -23.76 -3.80 10.56
C LEU A 50 -25.00 -3.60 11.44
N ASP A 51 -24.99 -4.14 12.67
CA ASP A 51 -26.06 -3.96 13.67
C ASP A 51 -25.47 -3.56 15.03
N PHE A 52 -25.77 -2.33 15.45
CA PHE A 52 -25.35 -1.70 16.72
C PHE A 52 -26.54 -1.34 17.62
N ARG A 53 -27.72 -1.94 17.39
CA ARG A 53 -28.92 -1.60 18.16
C ARG A 53 -28.78 -1.92 19.64
N THR A 54 -28.14 -3.04 19.99
CA THR A 54 -27.95 -3.44 21.39
C THR A 54 -26.66 -2.88 21.99
N LEU A 55 -26.65 -2.67 23.30
CA LEU A 55 -25.46 -2.22 24.02
C LEU A 55 -24.31 -3.24 23.89
N GLU A 56 -24.60 -4.53 23.99
CA GLU A 56 -23.61 -5.60 23.87
C GLU A 56 -22.95 -5.60 22.48
N ALA A 57 -23.72 -5.28 21.43
CA ALA A 57 -23.18 -5.13 20.09
C ALA A 57 -22.19 -3.96 20.01
N ARG A 58 -22.53 -2.81 20.62
CA ARG A 58 -21.63 -1.64 20.69
C ARG A 58 -20.39 -1.91 21.55
N GLN A 59 -20.53 -2.64 22.66
CA GLN A 59 -19.41 -3.10 23.48
C GLN A 59 -18.43 -3.98 22.71
N ARG A 60 -18.94 -5.00 21.99
CA ARG A 60 -18.10 -5.85 21.14
C ARG A 60 -17.39 -5.05 20.05
N ALA A 61 -18.11 -4.11 19.42
CA ALA A 61 -17.54 -3.25 18.39
C ALA A 61 -16.42 -2.34 18.91
N CYS A 62 -16.62 -1.67 20.05
CA CYS A 62 -15.58 -0.83 20.66
C CYS A 62 -14.33 -1.63 21.03
N ARG A 63 -14.51 -2.84 21.59
CA ARG A 63 -13.37 -3.73 21.89
C ARG A 63 -12.64 -4.16 20.62
N ALA A 64 -13.37 -4.56 19.58
CA ALA A 64 -12.80 -4.94 18.30
C ALA A 64 -12.06 -3.78 17.63
N GLU A 65 -12.58 -2.56 17.69
CA GLU A 65 -11.91 -1.37 17.14
C GLU A 65 -10.58 -1.09 17.85
N VAL A 66 -10.56 -1.16 19.20
CA VAL A 66 -9.32 -1.01 19.97
C VAL A 66 -8.32 -2.10 19.63
N GLU A 67 -8.74 -3.37 19.60
CA GLU A 67 -7.88 -4.50 19.28
C GLU A 67 -7.28 -4.37 17.88
N LEU A 68 -8.11 -4.10 16.88
CA LEU A 68 -7.69 -4.04 15.48
C LEU A 68 -6.85 -2.78 15.20
N GLY A 69 -7.20 -1.64 15.80
CA GLY A 69 -6.50 -0.37 15.64
C GLY A 69 -5.12 -0.35 16.30
N ARG A 70 -4.94 -1.03 17.45
CA ARG A 70 -3.65 -1.15 18.12
C ARG A 70 -2.57 -1.84 17.28
N ARG A 71 -2.95 -2.61 16.25
CA ARG A 71 -2.00 -3.29 15.35
C ARG A 71 -1.16 -2.30 14.53
N LEU A 72 -1.68 -1.11 14.25
CA LEU A 72 -1.05 -0.07 13.43
C LEU A 72 -0.93 1.30 14.14
N ALA A 73 -1.54 1.45 15.31
CA ALA A 73 -1.43 2.64 16.15
C ALA A 73 -1.56 2.30 17.65
N PRO A 74 -0.63 1.50 18.22
CA PRO A 74 -0.76 0.96 19.57
C PRO A 74 -0.89 2.04 20.65
N ASP A 75 -0.30 3.20 20.43
CA ASP A 75 -0.30 4.33 21.36
C ASP A 75 -1.45 5.33 21.13
N ALA A 76 -2.19 5.20 20.02
CA ALA A 76 -3.37 6.02 19.76
C ALA A 76 -4.63 5.46 20.44
N TYR A 77 -4.76 4.14 20.59
CA TYR A 77 -5.93 3.48 21.18
C TYR A 77 -5.71 3.15 22.66
N LEU A 78 -6.30 3.94 23.55
CA LEU A 78 -6.09 3.86 25.00
C LEU A 78 -6.97 2.81 25.68
N GLY A 79 -8.16 2.54 25.15
CA GLY A 79 -9.03 1.48 25.65
C GLY A 79 -10.50 1.71 25.32
N VAL A 80 -11.37 1.10 26.12
CA VAL A 80 -12.82 1.33 26.08
C VAL A 80 -13.25 1.91 27.42
N VAL A 81 -14.11 2.93 27.39
CA VAL A 81 -14.73 3.50 28.60
C VAL A 81 -16.23 3.21 28.57
N ALA A 82 -16.76 2.79 29.72
CA ALA A 82 -18.19 2.71 29.98
C ALA A 82 -18.73 4.09 30.34
N LEU A 83 -19.90 4.42 29.79
CA LEU A 83 -20.68 5.61 30.15
C LEU A 83 -21.74 5.12 31.14
N VAL A 84 -21.61 5.51 32.39
CA VAL A 84 -22.47 5.02 33.48
C VAL A 84 -23.26 6.13 34.13
N ARG A 85 -24.41 5.76 34.69
CA ARG A 85 -25.16 6.58 35.63
C ARG A 85 -24.94 6.00 37.02
N ASP A 86 -24.42 6.80 37.95
CA ASP A 86 -24.24 6.33 39.32
C ASP A 86 -25.56 6.31 40.12
N ALA A 87 -25.52 5.74 41.33
CA ALA A 87 -26.68 5.66 42.22
C ALA A 87 -27.25 7.04 42.61
N GLY A 88 -26.45 8.11 42.52
CA GLY A 88 -26.87 9.50 42.72
C GLY A 88 -27.46 10.16 41.47
N GLY A 89 -27.50 9.45 40.34
CA GLY A 89 -27.99 9.93 39.06
C GLY A 89 -26.98 10.76 38.25
N ALA A 90 -25.73 10.86 38.69
CA ALA A 90 -24.68 11.59 37.98
C ALA A 90 -24.05 10.74 36.87
N TRP A 91 -23.60 11.42 35.82
CA TRP A 91 -23.02 10.81 34.62
C TRP A 91 -21.50 10.80 34.73
N ARG A 92 -20.89 9.63 34.60
CA ARG A 92 -19.43 9.48 34.62
C ARG A 92 -18.94 8.50 33.55
N ARG A 93 -17.65 8.60 33.25
CA ARG A 93 -16.92 7.63 32.41
C ARG A 93 -16.04 6.79 33.31
N VAL A 94 -16.00 5.49 33.06
CA VAL A 94 -15.15 4.56 33.81
C VAL A 94 -14.46 3.65 32.81
N PRO A 95 -13.13 3.43 32.89
CA PRO A 95 -12.48 2.36 32.12
C PRO A 95 -13.23 1.04 32.34
N VAL A 96 -13.48 0.28 31.28
CA VAL A 96 -14.27 -0.96 31.39
C VAL A 96 -13.64 -1.98 32.33
N GLU A 97 -12.32 -1.90 32.55
CA GLU A 97 -11.55 -2.72 33.47
C GLU A 97 -11.76 -2.34 34.95
N ALA A 98 -12.25 -1.14 35.22
CA ALA A 98 -12.53 -0.61 36.56
C ALA A 98 -14.04 -0.51 36.84
N LEU A 99 -14.87 -1.16 36.00
CA LEU A 99 -16.31 -1.17 36.14
C LEU A 99 -16.75 -2.09 37.29
N GLU A 100 -17.61 -1.58 38.16
CA GLU A 100 -18.25 -2.34 39.24
C GLU A 100 -19.35 -3.25 38.65
N ASP A 101 -19.55 -4.46 39.21
CA ASP A 101 -20.48 -5.45 38.67
C ASP A 101 -21.96 -4.98 38.63
N ASP A 102 -22.32 -4.03 39.49
CA ASP A 102 -23.68 -3.47 39.63
C ASP A 102 -23.85 -2.10 38.96
N ALA A 103 -22.85 -1.60 38.24
CA ALA A 103 -22.93 -0.31 37.57
C ALA A 103 -23.94 -0.28 36.41
N GLU A 104 -24.81 0.74 36.38
CA GLU A 104 -25.74 0.98 35.27
C GLU A 104 -24.99 1.53 34.06
N VAL A 105 -24.61 0.65 33.12
CA VAL A 105 -23.96 1.04 31.86
C VAL A 105 -25.01 1.49 30.85
N VAL A 106 -24.93 2.76 30.46
CA VAL A 106 -25.84 3.37 29.47
C VAL A 106 -25.28 3.22 28.06
N ASP A 107 -23.97 3.42 27.88
CA ASP A 107 -23.28 3.14 26.61
C ASP A 107 -21.77 2.91 26.81
N VAL A 108 -21.03 2.74 25.72
CA VAL A 108 -19.57 2.68 25.71
C VAL A 108 -18.96 3.61 24.66
N ALA A 109 -17.70 4.00 24.87
CA ALA A 109 -16.92 4.74 23.90
C ALA A 109 -15.53 4.11 23.73
N VAL A 110 -15.01 4.12 22.50
CA VAL A 110 -13.58 3.94 22.26
C VAL A 110 -12.86 5.20 22.76
N HIS A 111 -11.82 5.02 23.57
CA HIS A 111 -11.02 6.10 24.12
C HIS A 111 -9.64 6.10 23.43
N MET A 112 -9.30 7.25 22.85
CA MET A 112 -8.11 7.42 22.02
C MET A 112 -7.34 8.67 22.43
N ARG A 113 -6.04 8.68 22.15
CA ARG A 113 -5.24 9.90 22.12
C ARG A 113 -5.61 10.71 20.87
N ARG A 114 -5.77 12.02 21.01
CA ARG A 114 -5.92 12.91 19.85
C ARG A 114 -4.58 13.07 19.16
N LEU A 115 -4.52 12.64 17.90
CA LEU A 115 -3.39 12.93 17.03
C LEU A 115 -3.59 14.32 16.38
N PRO A 116 -2.51 15.08 16.12
CA PRO A 116 -2.62 16.37 15.44
C PRO A 116 -3.24 16.22 14.04
N ASP A 117 -4.22 17.05 13.70
CA ASP A 117 -4.88 16.99 12.39
C ASP A 117 -3.91 17.31 11.24
N ASP A 118 -2.90 18.15 11.51
CA ASP A 118 -1.83 18.48 10.56
C ASP A 118 -0.88 17.30 10.25
N ASP A 119 -0.91 16.22 11.03
CA ASP A 119 -0.11 15.02 10.78
C ASP A 119 -0.81 14.06 9.81
N ARG A 120 -2.10 14.26 9.53
CA ARG A 120 -2.89 13.41 8.65
C ARG A 120 -2.38 13.50 7.21
N ALA A 121 -2.19 12.37 6.54
CA ALA A 121 -1.47 12.30 5.27
C ALA A 121 -2.21 13.01 4.12
N ASP A 122 -3.55 13.06 4.15
CA ASP A 122 -4.35 13.83 3.19
C ASP A 122 -4.18 15.35 3.40
N VAL A 123 -4.06 15.80 4.65
CA VAL A 123 -3.79 17.21 5.00
C VAL A 123 -2.37 17.59 4.60
N ARG A 124 -1.38 16.78 4.97
CA ARG A 124 0.01 16.95 4.54
C ARG A 124 0.11 16.99 3.02
N LEU A 125 -0.62 16.12 2.32
CA LEU A 125 -0.64 16.12 0.86
C LEU A 125 -1.23 17.41 0.29
N ALA A 126 -2.38 17.85 0.80
CA ALA A 126 -3.02 19.10 0.35
C ALA A 126 -2.14 20.33 0.57
N GLN A 127 -1.28 20.31 1.60
CA GLN A 127 -0.32 21.36 1.91
C GLN A 127 1.05 21.18 1.23
N GLY A 128 1.24 20.14 0.40
CA GLY A 128 2.52 19.86 -0.26
C GLY A 128 3.62 19.33 0.67
N ARG A 129 3.28 18.89 1.89
CA ARG A 129 4.18 18.36 2.92
C ARG A 129 4.29 16.83 2.98
N LEU A 130 3.52 16.10 2.15
CA LEU A 130 3.65 14.65 2.04
C LEU A 130 4.82 14.32 1.10
N SER A 131 5.94 13.88 1.68
CA SER A 131 7.17 13.63 0.95
C SER A 131 7.26 12.20 0.41
N PRO A 132 8.11 11.93 -0.60
CA PRO A 132 8.36 10.56 -1.07
C PRO A 132 8.89 9.63 0.02
N SER A 133 9.68 10.14 0.97
CA SER A 133 10.21 9.33 2.08
C SER A 133 9.13 8.99 3.12
N ASP A 134 8.12 9.83 3.30
CA ASP A 134 6.94 9.49 4.12
C ASP A 134 6.20 8.29 3.52
N VAL A 135 6.03 8.27 2.19
CA VAL A 135 5.41 7.14 1.49
C VAL A 135 6.25 5.85 1.60
N ASP A 136 7.58 5.96 1.55
CA ASP A 136 8.48 4.83 1.78
C ASP A 136 8.28 4.22 3.19
N ARG A 137 8.13 5.07 4.22
CA ARG A 137 7.88 4.62 5.60
C ARG A 137 6.52 3.92 5.71
N VAL A 138 5.48 4.47 5.10
CA VAL A 138 4.14 3.86 5.08
C VAL A 138 4.21 2.48 4.41
N ALA A 139 4.87 2.36 3.26
CA ALA A 139 5.06 1.08 2.57
C ALA A 139 5.76 0.04 3.45
N GLY A 140 6.81 0.45 4.19
CA GLY A 140 7.53 -0.41 5.12
C GLY A 140 6.66 -0.89 6.29
N VAL A 141 5.87 0.00 6.89
CA VAL A 141 4.91 -0.36 7.96
C VAL A 141 3.85 -1.33 7.45
N LEU A 142 3.32 -1.13 6.25
CA LEU A 142 2.35 -2.03 5.64
C LEU A 142 2.96 -3.40 5.30
N ALA A 143 4.19 -3.44 4.79
CA ALA A 143 4.92 -4.70 4.55
C ALA A 143 5.09 -5.51 5.84
N ALA A 144 5.51 -4.86 6.93
CA ALA A 144 5.64 -5.51 8.24
C ALA A 144 4.29 -5.96 8.81
N PHE A 145 3.26 -5.12 8.70
CA PHE A 145 1.91 -5.43 9.17
C PHE A 145 1.31 -6.63 8.45
N PHE A 146 1.28 -6.62 7.11
CA PHE A 146 0.76 -7.73 6.32
C PHE A 146 1.63 -8.98 6.41
N GLY A 147 2.93 -8.85 6.73
CA GLY A 147 3.82 -9.96 7.04
C GLY A 147 3.44 -10.73 8.31
N ARG A 148 2.78 -10.07 9.27
CA ARG A 148 2.37 -10.65 10.57
C ARG A 148 0.87 -10.86 10.72
N ALA A 149 0.06 -10.29 9.83
CA ALA A 149 -1.39 -10.38 9.87
C ALA A 149 -1.87 -11.84 9.76
N ARG A 150 -3.00 -12.13 10.43
CA ARG A 150 -3.64 -13.45 10.39
C ARG A 150 -3.99 -13.81 8.94
N ARG A 151 -3.56 -14.98 8.48
CA ARG A 151 -3.84 -15.48 7.14
C ARG A 151 -5.27 -16.00 7.04
N THR A 152 -5.88 -15.86 5.87
CA THR A 152 -7.22 -16.40 5.61
C THR A 152 -7.35 -16.88 4.17
N VAL A 153 -7.76 -18.14 4.00
CA VAL A 153 -8.11 -18.69 2.68
C VAL A 153 -9.56 -18.36 2.29
N VAL A 154 -10.43 -18.13 3.28
CA VAL A 154 -11.86 -17.93 3.05
C VAL A 154 -12.09 -16.63 2.29
N TYR A 155 -11.59 -15.51 2.80
CA TYR A 155 -11.77 -14.20 2.17
C TYR A 155 -10.77 -13.93 1.04
N GLY A 156 -9.79 -14.81 0.85
CA GLY A 156 -8.95 -14.85 -0.35
C GLY A 156 -9.59 -15.59 -1.53
N ASP A 157 -10.69 -16.30 -1.31
CA ASP A 157 -11.39 -17.03 -2.36
C ASP A 157 -12.02 -16.05 -3.37
N PRO A 158 -11.79 -16.23 -4.69
CA PRO A 158 -12.33 -15.35 -5.73
C PRO A 158 -13.84 -15.16 -5.68
N ARG A 159 -14.60 -16.12 -5.12
CA ARG A 159 -16.07 -16.02 -4.96
C ARG A 159 -16.47 -14.89 -4.01
N PHE A 160 -15.69 -14.60 -2.97
CA PHE A 160 -15.96 -13.46 -2.09
C PHE A 160 -15.64 -12.14 -2.77
N VAL A 161 -14.55 -12.08 -3.55
CA VAL A 161 -14.25 -10.91 -4.38
C VAL A 161 -15.37 -10.67 -5.38
N ARG A 162 -15.87 -11.73 -6.04
CA ARG A 162 -17.04 -11.67 -6.93
C ARG A 162 -18.28 -11.15 -6.23
N TYR A 163 -18.59 -11.70 -5.06
CA TYR A 163 -19.73 -11.25 -4.27
C TYR A 163 -19.66 -9.75 -3.96
N ASN A 164 -18.48 -9.24 -3.59
CA ASN A 164 -18.27 -7.82 -3.32
C ASN A 164 -18.50 -6.95 -4.57
N VAL A 165 -17.99 -7.38 -5.73
CA VAL A 165 -18.21 -6.70 -7.02
C VAL A 165 -19.69 -6.68 -7.39
N ASP A 166 -20.38 -7.82 -7.28
CA ASP A 166 -21.82 -7.92 -7.56
C ASP A 166 -22.66 -7.05 -6.62
N GLU A 167 -22.30 -7.00 -5.34
CA GLU A 167 -22.94 -6.14 -4.35
C GLU A 167 -22.78 -4.66 -4.69
N ASN A 168 -21.59 -4.22 -5.12
CA ASN A 168 -21.38 -2.83 -5.55
C ASN A 168 -22.28 -2.44 -6.74
N PHE A 169 -22.36 -3.28 -7.78
CA PHE A 169 -23.23 -3.01 -8.93
C PHE A 169 -24.71 -3.06 -8.56
N ARG A 170 -25.13 -4.00 -7.73
CA ARG A 170 -26.53 -4.11 -7.27
C ARG A 170 -26.95 -2.88 -6.46
N GLN A 171 -26.10 -2.43 -5.54
CA GLN A 171 -26.38 -1.27 -4.68
C GLN A 171 -26.37 0.06 -5.44
N THR A 172 -25.74 0.12 -6.61
CA THR A 172 -25.62 1.35 -7.42
C THR A 172 -26.43 1.30 -8.72
N GLU A 173 -27.18 0.22 -8.97
CA GLU A 173 -27.91 0.00 -10.23
C GLU A 173 -28.84 1.15 -10.60
N ARG A 174 -29.51 1.76 -9.61
CA ARG A 174 -30.48 2.83 -9.81
C ARG A 174 -29.86 4.23 -9.89
N THR A 175 -28.61 4.41 -9.46
CA THR A 175 -28.00 5.72 -9.24
C THR A 175 -26.71 5.93 -10.04
N ILE A 176 -26.06 4.87 -10.50
CA ILE A 176 -24.81 4.96 -11.27
C ILE A 176 -24.99 5.74 -12.59
N GLY A 177 -26.20 5.69 -13.17
CA GLY A 177 -26.57 6.43 -14.38
C GLY A 177 -26.63 7.95 -14.18
N ASP A 178 -26.68 8.44 -12.94
CA ASP A 178 -26.62 9.88 -12.64
C ASP A 178 -25.21 10.44 -12.90
N PHE A 179 -24.19 9.58 -12.96
CA PHE A 179 -22.79 9.95 -13.00
C PHE A 179 -22.06 9.49 -14.26
N LEU A 180 -22.49 8.36 -14.82
CA LEU A 180 -21.87 7.70 -15.97
C LEU A 180 -22.89 7.48 -17.09
N SER A 181 -22.42 7.53 -18.34
CA SER A 181 -23.23 7.11 -19.48
C SER A 181 -23.51 5.61 -19.43
N PRO A 182 -24.59 5.11 -20.08
CA PRO A 182 -24.84 3.66 -20.18
C PRO A 182 -23.65 2.88 -20.78
N GLU A 183 -22.92 3.49 -21.72
CA GLU A 183 -21.72 2.90 -22.32
C GLU A 183 -20.59 2.77 -21.30
N ASP A 184 -20.33 3.82 -20.50
CA ASP A 184 -19.30 3.79 -19.46
C ASP A 184 -19.64 2.77 -18.36
N VAL A 185 -20.91 2.65 -17.96
CA VAL A 185 -21.37 1.61 -17.02
C VAL A 185 -21.13 0.22 -17.59
N ALA A 186 -21.47 -0.01 -18.86
CA ALA A 186 -21.23 -1.28 -19.51
C ALA A 186 -19.73 -1.58 -19.63
N ARG A 187 -18.90 -0.58 -19.91
CA ARG A 187 -17.43 -0.70 -19.94
C ARG A 187 -16.86 -1.06 -18.56
N LEU A 188 -17.30 -0.40 -17.50
CA LEU A 188 -16.88 -0.68 -16.12
C LEU A 188 -17.26 -2.11 -15.71
N ARG A 189 -18.50 -2.54 -16.00
CA ARG A 189 -18.95 -3.92 -15.77
C ARG A 189 -18.10 -4.94 -16.52
N ARG A 190 -17.90 -4.74 -17.82
CA ARG A 190 -17.07 -5.64 -18.65
C ARG A 190 -15.65 -5.74 -18.11
N TYR A 191 -15.05 -4.61 -17.73
CA TYR A 191 -13.71 -4.59 -17.16
C TYR A 191 -13.64 -5.38 -15.84
N GLN A 192 -14.44 -5.01 -14.83
CA GLN A 192 -14.33 -5.64 -13.51
C GLN A 192 -14.68 -7.13 -13.55
N TYR A 193 -15.73 -7.52 -14.29
CA TYR A 193 -16.09 -8.93 -14.41
C TYR A 193 -15.09 -9.74 -15.24
N GLY A 194 -14.60 -9.18 -16.35
CA GLY A 194 -13.60 -9.84 -17.19
C GLY A 194 -12.27 -10.04 -16.46
N ARG A 195 -11.76 -8.98 -15.82
CA ARG A 195 -10.52 -9.05 -15.04
C ARG A 195 -10.65 -9.99 -13.85
N LEU A 196 -11.76 -9.98 -13.13
CA LEU A 196 -11.95 -10.91 -12.03
C LEU A 196 -11.95 -12.37 -12.50
N MET A 197 -12.58 -12.67 -13.65
CA MET A 197 -12.56 -14.01 -14.21
C MET A 197 -11.13 -14.45 -14.56
N GLU A 198 -10.35 -13.57 -15.20
CA GLU A 198 -8.94 -13.83 -15.55
C GLU A 198 -8.04 -13.99 -14.31
N LEU A 199 -8.25 -13.17 -13.29
CA LEU A 199 -7.44 -13.15 -12.07
C LEU A 199 -7.87 -14.20 -11.02
N SER A 200 -9.00 -14.88 -11.23
CA SER A 200 -9.52 -15.85 -10.24
C SER A 200 -8.52 -16.98 -9.89
N PRO A 201 -7.81 -17.60 -10.86
CA PRO A 201 -6.78 -18.60 -10.53
C PRO A 201 -5.66 -18.00 -9.67
N LEU A 202 -5.17 -16.81 -10.02
CA LEU A 202 -4.10 -16.12 -9.29
C LEU A 202 -4.53 -15.75 -7.87
N LEU A 203 -5.74 -15.22 -7.69
CA LEU A 203 -6.29 -14.90 -6.35
C LEU A 203 -6.37 -16.16 -5.48
N ALA A 204 -6.83 -17.28 -6.04
CA ALA A 204 -6.90 -18.55 -5.31
C ALA A 204 -5.52 -19.08 -4.93
N GLU A 205 -4.53 -18.99 -5.82
CA GLU A 205 -3.14 -19.34 -5.54
C GLU A 205 -2.55 -18.46 -4.44
N ARG A 206 -2.69 -17.14 -4.58
CA ARG A 206 -2.21 -16.16 -3.61
C ARG A 206 -2.81 -16.38 -2.22
N ALA A 207 -4.09 -16.74 -2.13
CA ALA A 207 -4.71 -17.13 -0.87
C ALA A 207 -4.02 -18.34 -0.20
N ARG A 208 -3.68 -19.38 -0.98
CA ARG A 208 -2.92 -20.55 -0.48
C ARG A 208 -1.49 -20.20 -0.08
N CYS A 209 -0.86 -19.27 -0.78
CA CYS A 209 0.46 -18.73 -0.45
C CYS A 209 0.43 -17.71 0.70
N GLY A 210 -0.70 -17.57 1.41
CA GLY A 210 -0.83 -16.68 2.55
C GLY A 210 -0.86 -15.19 2.20
N ARG A 211 -1.13 -14.80 0.96
CA ARG A 211 -1.26 -13.38 0.57
C ARG A 211 -2.64 -12.80 0.88
N ALA A 212 -3.61 -13.63 1.26
CA ALA A 212 -4.87 -13.18 1.83
C ALA A 212 -4.81 -13.13 3.36
N VAL A 213 -5.15 -11.97 3.93
CA VAL A 213 -4.91 -11.63 5.34
C VAL A 213 -6.08 -10.88 5.96
N GLU A 214 -6.13 -10.84 7.30
CA GLU A 214 -6.93 -9.89 8.07
C GLU A 214 -6.25 -8.52 8.10
N GLY A 215 -6.43 -7.76 7.02
CA GLY A 215 -5.84 -6.45 6.80
C GLY A 215 -6.59 -5.33 7.54
N HIS A 216 -6.62 -4.18 6.88
CA HIS A 216 -7.23 -2.93 7.33
C HIS A 216 -8.66 -2.75 6.79
N GLY A 217 -8.88 -3.05 5.51
CA GLY A 217 -10.18 -2.93 4.84
C GLY A 217 -10.57 -1.52 4.39
N ASP A 218 -10.08 -0.48 5.07
CA ASP A 218 -10.41 0.93 4.78
C ASP A 218 -9.19 1.86 4.68
N LEU A 219 -8.10 1.37 4.06
CA LEU A 219 -6.81 2.07 4.06
C LEU A 219 -6.81 3.30 3.13
N ARG A 220 -6.94 4.50 3.69
CA ARG A 220 -6.93 5.80 2.98
C ARG A 220 -6.02 6.81 3.65
N LEU A 221 -5.65 7.88 2.96
CA LEU A 221 -4.76 8.91 3.48
C LEU A 221 -5.33 9.62 4.72
N GLU A 222 -6.65 9.78 4.81
CA GLU A 222 -7.31 10.35 5.98
C GLU A 222 -7.16 9.50 7.26
N HIS A 223 -6.69 8.26 7.12
CA HIS A 223 -6.45 7.35 8.23
C HIS A 223 -4.96 7.19 8.56
N VAL A 224 -4.07 7.76 7.75
CA VAL A 224 -2.62 7.67 7.93
C VAL A 224 -2.13 8.96 8.58
N TYR A 225 -1.44 8.83 9.72
CA TYR A 225 -0.82 9.94 10.45
C TYR A 225 0.69 9.77 10.44
N LEU A 226 1.39 10.88 10.19
CA LEU A 226 2.83 10.97 10.06
C LEU A 226 3.33 12.08 10.99
N ASP A 227 3.90 11.70 12.13
CA ASP A 227 4.49 12.69 13.03
C ASP A 227 5.85 13.19 12.52
N GLU A 228 6.35 14.28 13.11
CA GLU A 228 7.67 14.85 12.75
C GLU A 228 8.84 13.88 13.01
N GLY A 229 8.67 12.95 13.95
CA GLY A 229 9.64 11.88 14.24
C GLY A 229 9.67 10.76 13.19
N GLY A 230 8.75 10.77 12.21
CA GLY A 230 8.64 9.76 11.17
C GLY A 230 7.87 8.50 11.60
N THR A 231 7.19 8.52 12.75
CA THR A 231 6.30 7.43 13.16
C THR A 231 5.05 7.45 12.32
N VAL A 232 4.73 6.31 11.71
CA VAL A 232 3.48 6.11 10.97
C VAL A 232 2.46 5.49 11.91
N ARG A 233 1.27 6.09 12.00
CA ARG A 233 0.10 5.51 12.69
C ARG A 233 -1.05 5.40 11.69
N ILE A 234 -1.73 4.26 11.67
CA ILE A 234 -2.87 4.05 10.78
C ILE A 234 -4.09 3.68 11.62
N LEU A 235 -5.16 4.48 11.50
CA LEU A 235 -6.38 4.38 12.30
C LEU A 235 -7.55 3.80 11.51
N ASP A 236 -8.66 3.50 12.19
CA ASP A 236 -9.96 3.19 11.59
C ASP A 236 -9.99 1.92 10.70
N CYS A 237 -9.33 0.86 11.18
CA CYS A 237 -9.48 -0.48 10.64
C CYS A 237 -10.93 -0.97 10.80
N ILE A 238 -11.52 -1.61 9.77
CA ILE A 238 -12.92 -2.04 9.81
C ILE A 238 -13.14 -3.14 10.87
N GLU A 239 -13.83 -2.78 11.95
CA GLU A 239 -14.10 -3.65 13.09
C GLU A 239 -15.37 -4.49 12.92
N PHE A 240 -16.35 -3.97 12.18
CA PHE A 240 -17.71 -4.50 12.20
C PHE A 240 -18.00 -5.58 11.15
N ASN A 241 -17.15 -5.74 10.14
CA ASN A 241 -17.38 -6.72 9.08
C ASN A 241 -16.06 -7.33 8.61
N GLU A 242 -15.81 -8.59 8.98
CA GLU A 242 -14.60 -9.29 8.63
C GLU A 242 -14.39 -9.41 7.11
N ARG A 243 -15.46 -9.62 6.33
CA ARG A 243 -15.40 -9.66 4.85
C ARG A 243 -14.83 -8.38 4.24
N PHE A 244 -14.99 -7.23 4.90
CA PHE A 244 -14.49 -5.95 4.39
C PHE A 244 -13.03 -5.68 4.76
N ARG A 245 -12.50 -6.26 5.84
CA ARG A 245 -11.08 -6.15 6.23
C ARG A 245 -10.20 -7.32 5.78
N CYS A 246 -10.80 -8.46 5.47
CA CYS A 246 -10.08 -9.65 5.05
C CYS A 246 -10.07 -9.77 3.53
N GLY A 247 -8.90 -10.06 2.95
CA GLY A 247 -8.72 -10.25 1.52
C GLY A 247 -7.26 -10.28 1.12
N ASP A 248 -6.97 -10.30 -0.19
CA ASP A 248 -5.60 -10.15 -0.69
C ASP A 248 -5.01 -8.80 -0.26
N VAL A 249 -3.74 -8.79 0.16
CA VAL A 249 -3.00 -7.57 0.52
C VAL A 249 -3.06 -6.49 -0.57
N ALA A 250 -3.12 -6.89 -1.84
CA ALA A 250 -3.25 -5.97 -2.97
C ALA A 250 -4.54 -5.13 -2.88
N SER A 251 -5.61 -5.62 -2.24
CA SER A 251 -6.87 -4.90 -2.09
C SER A 251 -6.77 -3.68 -1.15
N ASP A 252 -5.97 -3.79 -0.08
CA ASP A 252 -5.73 -2.67 0.84
C ASP A 252 -4.71 -1.68 0.25
N LEU A 253 -3.64 -2.19 -0.39
CA LEU A 253 -2.67 -1.34 -1.09
C LEU A 253 -3.31 -0.55 -2.22
N ALA A 254 -4.19 -1.19 -3.00
CA ALA A 254 -4.98 -0.56 -4.03
C ALA A 254 -5.90 0.53 -3.48
N PHE A 255 -6.36 0.42 -2.23
CA PHE A 255 -7.19 1.47 -1.63
C PHE A 255 -6.37 2.74 -1.40
N LEU A 256 -5.16 2.60 -0.87
CA LEU A 256 -4.28 3.75 -0.59
C LEU A 256 -3.69 4.35 -1.88
N SER A 257 -3.24 3.52 -2.82
CA SER A 257 -2.75 3.97 -4.13
C SER A 257 -3.85 4.62 -4.96
N MET A 258 -5.08 4.09 -4.96
CA MET A 258 -6.24 4.73 -5.57
C MET A 258 -6.53 6.11 -4.95
N ASP A 259 -6.44 6.26 -3.62
CA ASP A 259 -6.66 7.56 -2.95
C ASP A 259 -5.56 8.59 -3.29
N LEU A 260 -4.29 8.17 -3.43
CA LEU A 260 -3.20 9.01 -3.94
C LEU A 260 -3.46 9.44 -5.39
N THR A 261 -3.86 8.51 -6.25
CA THR A 261 -4.21 8.77 -7.66
C THR A 261 -5.41 9.70 -7.77
N TYR A 262 -6.45 9.51 -6.96
CA TYR A 262 -7.63 10.38 -6.89
C TYR A 262 -7.25 11.84 -6.58
N ARG A 263 -6.16 12.04 -5.83
CA ARG A 263 -5.62 13.34 -5.44
C ARG A 263 -4.53 13.87 -6.39
N GLY A 264 -4.34 13.21 -7.53
CA GLY A 264 -3.39 13.62 -8.57
C GLY A 264 -1.93 13.28 -8.29
N ARG A 265 -1.66 12.42 -7.30
CA ARG A 265 -0.29 11.97 -6.97
C ARG A 265 -0.04 10.53 -7.39
N TYR A 266 -0.11 10.31 -8.70
CA TYR A 266 0.21 9.03 -9.32
C TYR A 266 1.68 8.63 -9.08
N ASP A 267 2.58 9.60 -9.03
CA ASP A 267 3.99 9.41 -8.68
C ASP A 267 4.17 8.76 -7.29
N LEU A 268 3.41 9.22 -6.29
CA LEU A 268 3.43 8.65 -4.96
C LEU A 268 2.69 7.31 -4.88
N ALA A 269 1.63 7.12 -5.67
CA ALA A 269 0.90 5.86 -5.76
C ALA A 269 1.81 4.73 -6.27
N GLU A 270 2.53 4.95 -7.38
CA GLU A 270 3.47 3.95 -7.92
C GLU A 270 4.66 3.74 -6.97
N ARG A 271 5.17 4.80 -6.32
CA ARG A 271 6.21 4.67 -5.29
C ARG A 271 5.77 3.80 -4.11
N LEU A 272 4.53 3.96 -3.62
CA LEU A 272 3.97 3.13 -2.55
C LEU A 272 4.01 1.64 -2.94
N LEU A 273 3.54 1.32 -4.15
CA LEU A 273 3.50 -0.06 -4.66
C LEU A 273 4.91 -0.64 -4.81
N ALA A 274 5.83 0.12 -5.40
CA ALA A 274 7.21 -0.28 -5.60
C ALA A 274 7.91 -0.60 -4.28
N ARG A 275 7.80 0.30 -3.30
CA ARG A 275 8.40 0.14 -1.97
C ARG A 275 7.81 -1.03 -1.20
N TYR A 276 6.50 -1.21 -1.29
CA TYR A 276 5.86 -2.35 -0.66
C TYR A 276 6.33 -3.66 -1.30
N ALA A 277 6.34 -3.75 -2.63
CA ALA A 277 6.74 -4.95 -3.35
C ALA A 277 8.19 -5.34 -3.03
N GLU A 278 9.09 -4.35 -2.94
CA GLU A 278 10.49 -4.55 -2.54
C GLU A 278 10.61 -5.05 -1.09
N ALA A 279 9.91 -4.41 -0.15
CA ALA A 279 10.02 -4.74 1.27
C ALA A 279 9.36 -6.09 1.62
N SER A 280 8.30 -6.47 0.90
CA SER A 280 7.54 -7.71 1.12
C SER A 280 7.93 -8.85 0.18
N ALA A 281 8.77 -8.56 -0.81
CA ALA A 281 9.05 -9.41 -1.97
C ALA A 281 7.79 -9.97 -2.66
N ASP A 282 6.70 -9.21 -2.64
CA ASP A 282 5.44 -9.56 -3.31
C ASP A 282 5.25 -8.70 -4.56
N PHE A 283 5.94 -9.07 -5.65
CA PHE A 283 5.78 -8.41 -6.95
C PHE A 283 4.48 -8.84 -7.66
N GLY A 284 3.84 -9.93 -7.22
CA GLY A 284 2.58 -10.41 -7.77
C GLY A 284 1.41 -9.44 -7.54
N ILE A 285 1.53 -8.47 -6.62
CA ILE A 285 0.50 -7.43 -6.41
C ILE A 285 0.21 -6.64 -7.69
N TYR A 286 1.20 -6.47 -8.57
CA TYR A 286 1.07 -5.67 -9.78
C TYR A 286 0.05 -6.24 -10.76
N ARG A 287 -0.17 -7.57 -10.72
CA ARG A 287 -1.22 -8.22 -11.52
C ARG A 287 -2.63 -7.91 -11.05
N LEU A 288 -2.79 -7.54 -9.78
CA LEU A 288 -4.08 -7.38 -9.10
C LEU A 288 -4.43 -5.92 -8.84
N VAL A 289 -3.44 -5.04 -8.68
CA VAL A 289 -3.63 -3.69 -8.15
C VAL A 289 -4.64 -2.89 -8.95
N ASP A 290 -4.55 -2.90 -10.29
CA ASP A 290 -5.45 -2.12 -11.15
C ASP A 290 -6.91 -2.57 -11.02
N PHE A 291 -7.14 -3.89 -10.94
CA PHE A 291 -8.48 -4.42 -10.67
C PHE A 291 -9.01 -3.93 -9.32
N PHE A 292 -8.19 -4.00 -8.27
CA PHE A 292 -8.61 -3.55 -6.96
C PHE A 292 -8.74 -2.04 -6.85
N GLU A 293 -7.95 -1.23 -7.57
CA GLU A 293 -8.12 0.22 -7.64
C GLU A 293 -9.46 0.57 -8.27
N SER A 294 -9.83 -0.10 -9.38
CA SER A 294 -11.15 0.04 -9.99
C SER A 294 -12.27 -0.29 -9.02
N TYR A 295 -12.14 -1.42 -8.34
CA TYR A 295 -13.10 -1.90 -7.36
C TYR A 295 -13.23 -0.92 -6.18
N ARG A 296 -12.13 -0.46 -5.60
CA ARG A 296 -12.10 0.47 -4.47
C ARG A 296 -12.62 1.86 -4.85
N ALA A 297 -12.30 2.34 -6.06
CA ALA A 297 -12.86 3.57 -6.59
C ALA A 297 -14.40 3.47 -6.72
N HIS A 298 -14.93 2.35 -7.22
CA HIS A 298 -16.39 2.11 -7.23
C HIS A 298 -16.97 2.08 -5.82
N VAL A 299 -16.30 1.44 -4.85
CA VAL A 299 -16.73 1.48 -3.44
C VAL A 299 -16.82 2.92 -2.93
N ARG A 300 -15.83 3.77 -3.19
CA ARG A 300 -15.86 5.19 -2.80
C ARG A 300 -16.96 5.96 -3.52
N ALA A 301 -17.16 5.72 -4.81
CA ALA A 301 -18.23 6.35 -5.58
C ALA A 301 -19.62 6.02 -4.99
N LYS A 302 -19.82 4.76 -4.61
CA LYS A 302 -21.03 4.28 -3.93
C LYS A 302 -21.24 4.99 -2.59
N VAL A 303 -20.20 5.09 -1.77
CA VAL A 303 -20.27 5.77 -0.46
C VAL A 303 -20.64 7.25 -0.63
N GLU A 304 -20.03 7.97 -1.56
CA GLU A 304 -20.37 9.37 -1.83
C GLU A 304 -21.79 9.52 -2.40
N THR A 305 -22.29 8.53 -3.14
CA THR A 305 -23.69 8.48 -3.59
C THR A 305 -24.65 8.35 -2.41
N PHE A 306 -24.34 7.51 -1.43
CA PHE A 306 -25.13 7.43 -0.20
C PHE A 306 -25.12 8.73 0.60
N VAL A 307 -23.99 9.45 0.64
CA VAL A 307 -23.91 10.78 1.27
C VAL A 307 -24.79 11.79 0.52
N ARG A 308 -24.78 11.79 -0.82
CA ARG A 308 -25.64 12.64 -1.65
C ARG A 308 -27.12 12.37 -1.36
N ASP A 309 -27.50 11.11 -1.22
CA ASP A 309 -28.90 10.67 -1.09
C ASP A 309 -29.40 10.65 0.35
N ALA A 310 -28.53 10.89 1.34
CA ALA A 310 -28.89 10.89 2.74
C ALA A 310 -29.94 11.99 3.06
N PRO A 311 -30.97 11.66 3.87
CA PRO A 311 -31.95 12.64 4.33
C PRO A 311 -31.29 13.78 5.11
N GLY A 312 -31.78 15.01 4.92
CA GLY A 312 -31.31 16.18 5.68
C GLY A 312 -29.97 16.76 5.25
N VAL A 313 -29.33 16.21 4.20
CA VAL A 313 -28.10 16.79 3.63
C VAL A 313 -28.43 18.06 2.84
N ASP A 314 -27.75 19.16 3.17
CA ASP A 314 -27.89 20.45 2.51
C ASP A 314 -27.45 20.42 1.03
N ALA A 315 -27.88 21.41 0.26
CA ALA A 315 -27.64 21.46 -1.19
C ALA A 315 -26.14 21.48 -1.55
N ARG A 316 -25.31 22.18 -0.77
CA ARG A 316 -23.87 22.30 -1.03
C ARG A 316 -23.16 20.98 -0.80
N ARG A 317 -23.42 20.33 0.34
CA ARG A 317 -22.85 19.02 0.68
C ARG A 317 -23.32 17.94 -0.30
N ARG A 318 -24.59 17.99 -0.73
CA ARG A 318 -25.14 17.12 -1.77
C ARG A 318 -24.41 17.27 -3.10
N GLN A 319 -24.19 18.50 -3.55
CA GLN A 319 -23.46 18.79 -4.78
C GLN A 319 -22.00 18.29 -4.70
N GLN A 320 -21.30 18.57 -3.60
CA GLN A 320 -19.93 18.10 -3.39
C GLN A 320 -19.82 16.58 -3.36
N ALA A 321 -20.79 15.89 -2.76
CA ALA A 321 -20.85 14.43 -2.75
C ALA A 321 -21.09 13.88 -4.16
N ALA A 322 -21.97 14.51 -4.96
CA ALA A 322 -22.20 14.14 -6.35
C ALA A 322 -20.94 14.30 -7.23
N GLU A 323 -20.20 15.40 -7.07
CA GLU A 323 -18.94 15.65 -7.79
C GLU A 323 -17.86 14.63 -7.41
N ARG A 324 -17.74 14.30 -6.12
CA ARG A 324 -16.82 13.26 -5.64
C ARG A 324 -17.21 11.89 -6.16
N ALA A 325 -18.49 11.52 -6.09
CA ALA A 325 -19.00 10.26 -6.64
C ALA A 325 -18.66 10.12 -8.12
N ARG A 326 -18.91 11.17 -8.92
CA ARG A 326 -18.57 11.19 -10.34
C ARG A 326 -17.07 10.99 -10.57
N ARG A 327 -16.21 11.69 -9.84
CA ARG A 327 -14.75 11.54 -9.97
C ARG A 327 -14.29 10.11 -9.65
N TYR A 328 -14.81 9.52 -8.58
CA TYR A 328 -14.50 8.13 -8.24
C TYR A 328 -15.00 7.12 -9.28
N TYR A 329 -16.19 7.33 -9.87
CA TYR A 329 -16.66 6.49 -10.98
C TYR A 329 -15.79 6.60 -12.23
N LEU A 330 -15.30 7.81 -12.56
CA LEU A 330 -14.37 8.01 -13.66
C LEU A 330 -13.02 7.33 -13.39
N LEU A 331 -12.51 7.40 -12.15
CA LEU A 331 -11.31 6.69 -11.71
C LEU A 331 -11.52 5.17 -11.78
N ALA A 332 -12.68 4.66 -11.38
CA ALA A 332 -13.01 3.24 -11.51
C ALA A 332 -12.95 2.78 -12.99
N CYS A 333 -13.33 3.67 -13.91
CA CYS A 333 -13.26 3.43 -15.36
C CYS A 333 -11.85 3.55 -15.96
N SER A 334 -10.86 4.11 -15.25
CA SER A 334 -9.52 4.35 -15.81
C SER A 334 -8.52 3.23 -15.57
N ALA A 335 -8.76 2.32 -14.62
CA ALA A 335 -7.82 1.25 -14.24
C ALA A 335 -7.49 0.23 -15.35
N GLY A 336 -8.14 0.28 -16.51
CA GLY A 336 -7.80 -0.54 -17.68
C GLY A 336 -7.06 0.23 -18.79
N ARG A 337 -6.64 1.47 -18.54
CA ARG A 337 -5.97 2.33 -19.52
C ARG A 337 -4.46 2.21 -19.38
N ALA A 338 -3.72 2.54 -20.45
CA ALA A 338 -2.27 2.63 -20.40
C ALA A 338 -1.84 3.59 -19.27
N GLY A 339 -0.83 3.17 -18.50
CA GLY A 339 -0.24 4.00 -17.44
C GLY A 339 0.36 5.30 -18.00
N LEU A 340 0.67 6.25 -17.10
CA LEU A 340 1.27 7.53 -17.48
C LEU A 340 2.68 7.38 -18.05
N THR A 341 3.36 6.27 -17.73
CA THR A 341 4.69 5.92 -18.22
C THR A 341 4.60 4.64 -19.06
N ALA A 342 5.20 4.65 -20.24
CA ALA A 342 5.37 3.43 -21.03
C ALA A 342 6.26 2.43 -20.27
N PRO A 343 5.93 1.13 -20.25
CA PRO A 343 6.77 0.13 -19.59
C PRO A 343 8.11 -0.04 -20.30
N PHE A 344 9.14 -0.33 -19.51
CA PHE A 344 10.51 -0.59 -19.96
C PHE A 344 11.25 -1.45 -18.95
N VAL A 345 12.41 -1.96 -19.35
CA VAL A 345 13.38 -2.63 -18.48
C VAL A 345 14.67 -1.81 -18.46
N VAL A 346 15.09 -1.38 -17.27
CA VAL A 346 16.46 -0.90 -17.04
C VAL A 346 17.21 -1.95 -16.26
N ALA A 347 18.34 -2.43 -16.77
CA ALA A 347 19.20 -3.35 -16.05
C ALA A 347 20.52 -2.65 -15.71
N VAL A 348 20.77 -2.40 -14.43
CA VAL A 348 22.02 -1.80 -13.95
C VAL A 348 23.02 -2.92 -13.67
N THR A 349 24.10 -2.96 -14.44
CA THR A 349 25.12 -4.00 -14.43
C THR A 349 26.53 -3.42 -14.22
N GLY A 350 27.44 -4.30 -13.85
CA GLY A 350 28.86 -4.01 -13.68
C GLY A 350 29.43 -4.72 -12.46
N PRO A 351 30.76 -4.59 -12.25
CA PRO A 351 31.45 -5.23 -11.15
C PRO A 351 30.84 -4.92 -9.78
N MET A 352 31.16 -5.75 -8.79
CA MET A 352 30.71 -5.48 -7.43
C MET A 352 31.34 -4.22 -6.84
N GLY A 353 30.63 -3.56 -5.93
CA GLY A 353 31.15 -2.40 -5.21
C GLY A 353 31.12 -1.06 -5.96
N ILE A 354 30.67 -1.05 -7.22
CA ILE A 354 30.67 0.19 -8.03
C ILE A 354 29.54 1.17 -7.69
N GLY A 355 28.44 0.72 -7.06
CA GLY A 355 27.29 1.58 -6.74
C GLY A 355 26.02 1.31 -7.55
N LYS A 356 25.90 0.13 -8.16
CA LYS A 356 24.72 -0.27 -8.98
C LYS A 356 23.39 0.00 -8.30
N THR A 357 23.21 -0.50 -7.08
CA THR A 357 21.98 -0.32 -6.30
C THR A 357 21.60 1.14 -6.11
N THR A 358 22.58 2.02 -5.89
CA THR A 358 22.35 3.46 -5.71
C THR A 358 21.84 4.10 -7.00
N VAL A 359 22.43 3.78 -8.15
CA VAL A 359 21.99 4.29 -9.45
C VAL A 359 20.65 3.67 -9.86
N ALA A 360 20.47 2.36 -9.66
CA ALA A 360 19.21 1.66 -9.90
C ALA A 360 18.06 2.31 -9.12
N ARG A 361 18.30 2.62 -7.84
CA ARG A 361 17.36 3.32 -6.98
C ARG A 361 17.04 4.73 -7.49
N ALA A 362 18.07 5.50 -7.85
CA ALA A 362 17.89 6.86 -8.35
C ALA A 362 17.04 6.89 -9.64
N VAL A 363 17.24 5.94 -10.56
CA VAL A 363 16.40 5.80 -11.77
C VAL A 363 14.97 5.37 -11.41
N ALA A 364 14.83 4.34 -10.58
CA ALA A 364 13.54 3.80 -10.17
C ALA A 364 12.64 4.87 -9.55
N ASP A 365 13.22 5.72 -8.69
CA ASP A 365 12.52 6.82 -8.01
C ASP A 365 11.94 7.87 -8.97
N ARG A 366 12.52 8.06 -10.17
CA ARG A 366 12.00 8.98 -11.21
C ARG A 366 10.72 8.46 -11.87
N TYR A 367 10.54 7.15 -11.89
CA TYR A 367 9.45 6.48 -12.60
C TYR A 367 8.46 5.77 -11.68
N GLY A 368 8.67 5.79 -10.36
CA GLY A 368 7.90 4.97 -9.42
C GLY A 368 8.06 3.47 -9.67
N ALA A 369 9.16 3.06 -10.30
CA ALA A 369 9.40 1.67 -10.67
C ALA A 369 9.97 0.88 -9.47
N PRO A 370 9.65 -0.42 -9.33
CA PRO A 370 10.35 -1.28 -8.38
C PRO A 370 11.78 -1.59 -8.86
N VAL A 371 12.69 -1.74 -7.89
CA VAL A 371 14.03 -2.31 -8.08
C VAL A 371 14.02 -3.76 -7.64
N ILE A 372 14.34 -4.66 -8.57
CA ILE A 372 14.50 -6.09 -8.30
C ILE A 372 15.98 -6.41 -8.29
N GLY A 373 16.52 -6.68 -7.09
CA GLY A 373 17.95 -6.91 -6.89
C GLY A 373 18.30 -8.40 -6.75
N THR A 374 19.47 -8.81 -7.26
CA THR A 374 19.99 -10.18 -7.06
C THR A 374 20.32 -10.46 -5.60
N ASP A 375 20.92 -9.50 -4.88
CA ASP A 375 21.36 -9.70 -3.49
C ASP A 375 20.16 -9.85 -2.53
N PRO A 376 19.13 -8.97 -2.54
CA PRO A 376 17.91 -9.18 -1.74
C PRO A 376 17.18 -10.48 -2.09
N THR A 377 17.12 -10.83 -3.38
CA THR A 377 16.46 -12.06 -3.84
C THR A 377 17.18 -13.29 -3.33
N ARG A 378 18.52 -13.29 -3.35
CA ARG A 378 19.36 -14.37 -2.80
C ARG A 378 19.13 -14.58 -1.31
N LYS A 379 19.12 -13.51 -0.52
CA LYS A 379 18.87 -13.57 0.93
C LYS A 379 17.49 -14.14 1.23
N GLN A 380 16.48 -13.67 0.51
CA GLN A 380 15.11 -14.15 0.69
C GLN A 380 14.97 -15.65 0.37
N LEU A 381 15.52 -16.12 -0.75
CA LEU A 381 15.45 -17.54 -1.13
C LEU A 381 16.15 -18.45 -0.11
N LEU A 382 17.17 -17.94 0.57
CA LEU A 382 17.91 -18.64 1.61
C LEU A 382 17.31 -18.46 3.02
N GLY A 383 16.22 -17.68 3.17
CA GLY A 383 15.60 -17.40 4.46
C GLY A 383 16.46 -16.54 5.40
N VAL A 384 17.39 -15.76 4.84
CA VAL A 384 18.31 -14.88 5.58
C VAL A 384 17.71 -13.48 5.66
N ASP A 385 17.96 -12.80 6.79
CA ASP A 385 17.56 -11.39 6.95
C ASP A 385 18.12 -10.51 5.82
N PRO A 386 17.34 -9.60 5.20
CA PRO A 386 17.80 -8.79 4.07
C PRO A 386 19.05 -7.93 4.35
N THR A 387 19.28 -7.57 5.61
CA THR A 387 20.42 -6.74 6.05
C THR A 387 21.59 -7.55 6.59
N ALA A 388 21.40 -8.85 6.86
CA ALA A 388 22.49 -9.72 7.27
C ALA A 388 23.43 -10.00 6.09
N PRO A 389 24.76 -10.01 6.31
CA PRO A 389 25.71 -10.35 5.26
C PRO A 389 25.67 -11.85 4.97
N LEU A 390 25.68 -12.23 3.70
CA LEU A 390 26.00 -13.61 3.31
C LEU A 390 27.51 -13.78 3.34
N LEU A 391 28.00 -14.61 4.26
CA LEU A 391 29.44 -14.76 4.52
C LEU A 391 30.13 -15.84 3.68
N ASP A 392 29.37 -16.60 2.88
CA ASP A 392 29.87 -17.72 2.06
C ASP A 392 31.00 -17.32 1.09
N ALA A 393 31.86 -18.28 0.78
CA ALA A 393 32.91 -18.14 -0.22
C ALA A 393 32.35 -18.16 -1.65
N PRO A 394 33.11 -17.69 -2.67
CA PRO A 394 32.71 -17.85 -4.07
C PRO A 394 32.49 -19.33 -4.41
N HIS A 395 31.44 -19.63 -5.18
CA HIS A 395 31.08 -21.00 -5.59
C HIS A 395 30.69 -21.96 -4.45
N GLU A 396 30.41 -21.44 -3.26
CA GLU A 396 29.91 -22.22 -2.13
C GLU A 396 28.64 -21.57 -1.55
N GLY A 397 27.78 -22.40 -0.94
CA GLY A 397 26.59 -21.95 -0.23
C GLY A 397 25.71 -21.03 -1.09
N ALA A 398 25.55 -19.78 -0.66
CA ALA A 398 24.78 -18.79 -1.39
C ALA A 398 25.30 -18.48 -2.81
N TYR A 399 26.59 -18.66 -3.09
CA TYR A 399 27.26 -18.31 -4.37
C TYR A 399 27.56 -19.49 -5.27
N ASP A 400 27.01 -20.66 -4.95
CA ASP A 400 26.99 -21.81 -5.85
C ASP A 400 26.33 -21.44 -7.21
N PRO A 401 26.84 -21.96 -8.35
CA PRO A 401 26.27 -21.69 -9.67
C PRO A 401 24.77 -22.04 -9.78
N LEU A 402 24.32 -23.16 -9.23
CA LEU A 402 22.91 -23.57 -9.28
C LEU A 402 22.03 -22.61 -8.49
N VAL A 403 22.47 -22.22 -7.29
CA VAL A 403 21.77 -21.22 -6.46
C VAL A 403 21.72 -19.88 -7.19
N THR A 404 22.82 -19.49 -7.83
CA THR A 404 22.90 -18.25 -8.61
C THR A 404 21.90 -18.26 -9.76
N ASP A 405 21.77 -19.36 -10.50
CA ASP A 405 20.82 -19.44 -11.62
C ASP A 405 19.37 -19.36 -11.13
N VAL A 406 19.03 -20.04 -10.02
CA VAL A 406 17.70 -19.90 -9.37
C VAL A 406 17.42 -18.45 -8.96
N VAL A 407 18.41 -17.72 -8.45
CA VAL A 407 18.26 -16.30 -8.10
C VAL A 407 17.95 -15.45 -9.33
N TYR A 408 18.67 -15.65 -10.43
CA TYR A 408 18.44 -14.87 -11.66
C TYR A 408 17.08 -15.22 -12.29
N ASP A 409 16.68 -16.49 -12.29
CA ASP A 409 15.36 -16.91 -12.76
C ASP A 409 14.24 -16.26 -11.94
N GLU A 410 14.38 -16.21 -10.61
CA GLU A 410 13.43 -15.54 -9.72
C GLU A 410 13.39 -14.01 -9.95
N VAL A 411 14.55 -13.37 -10.16
CA VAL A 411 14.60 -11.94 -10.52
C VAL A 411 13.85 -11.67 -11.82
N LEU A 412 14.03 -12.51 -12.84
CA LEU A 412 13.35 -12.38 -14.12
C LEU A 412 11.84 -12.68 -14.00
N ALA A 413 11.46 -13.66 -13.18
CA ALA A 413 10.05 -13.97 -12.89
C ALA A 413 9.34 -12.79 -12.22
N ARG A 414 9.97 -12.17 -11.22
CA ARG A 414 9.43 -10.96 -10.57
C ARG A 414 9.33 -9.78 -11.53
N ALA A 415 10.33 -9.60 -12.40
CA ALA A 415 10.30 -8.56 -13.42
C ALA A 415 9.17 -8.79 -14.43
N ASP A 416 8.90 -10.05 -14.78
CA ASP A 416 7.79 -10.45 -15.65
C ASP A 416 6.44 -10.07 -15.04
N GLU A 417 6.23 -10.28 -13.74
CA GLU A 417 4.99 -9.87 -13.05
C GLU A 417 4.74 -8.37 -13.10
N VAL A 418 5.80 -7.56 -12.95
CA VAL A 418 5.71 -6.10 -13.05
C VAL A 418 5.39 -5.68 -14.48
N LEU A 419 6.11 -6.21 -15.47
CA LEU A 419 5.93 -5.88 -16.88
C LEU A 419 4.55 -6.32 -17.42
N ALA A 420 4.03 -7.47 -16.95
CA ALA A 420 2.69 -7.95 -17.28
C ALA A 420 1.57 -7.01 -16.79
N SER A 421 1.86 -6.13 -15.82
CA SER A 421 0.95 -5.05 -15.41
C SER A 421 1.07 -3.76 -16.24
N GLY A 422 1.96 -3.74 -17.24
CA GLY A 422 2.22 -2.55 -18.05
C GLY A 422 3.07 -1.49 -17.35
N ARG A 423 3.80 -1.85 -16.29
CA ARG A 423 4.65 -0.95 -15.51
C ARG A 423 6.14 -1.17 -15.79
N PRO A 424 6.98 -0.12 -15.67
CA PRO A 424 8.42 -0.25 -15.83
C PRO A 424 9.06 -0.99 -14.65
N VAL A 425 10.22 -1.60 -14.89
CA VAL A 425 11.00 -2.29 -13.87
C VAL A 425 12.48 -1.96 -13.99
N VAL A 426 13.14 -1.79 -12.84
CA VAL A 426 14.59 -1.67 -12.75
C VAL A 426 15.15 -2.95 -12.13
N VAL A 427 16.17 -3.52 -12.76
CA VAL A 427 16.83 -4.74 -12.28
C VAL A 427 18.26 -4.40 -11.89
N ASP A 428 18.64 -4.78 -10.66
CA ASP A 428 19.98 -4.55 -10.10
C ASP A 428 20.70 -5.91 -9.94
N GLY A 429 21.73 -6.13 -10.74
CA GLY A 429 22.47 -7.39 -10.70
C GLY A 429 23.77 -7.29 -11.47
N THR A 430 24.66 -8.27 -11.25
CA THR A 430 25.94 -8.26 -11.97
C THR A 430 25.75 -8.55 -13.45
N PHE A 431 24.83 -9.44 -13.86
CA PHE A 431 24.59 -9.80 -15.27
C PHE A 431 25.89 -10.06 -16.06
N GLY A 432 26.81 -10.78 -15.42
CA GLY A 432 28.21 -10.90 -15.86
C GLY A 432 28.45 -11.82 -17.05
N SER A 433 27.44 -12.50 -17.58
CA SER A 433 27.58 -13.34 -18.79
C SER A 433 26.60 -12.90 -19.87
N ALA A 434 26.99 -13.11 -21.13
CA ALA A 434 26.15 -12.81 -22.29
C ALA A 434 24.79 -13.52 -22.22
N GLY A 435 24.75 -14.78 -21.75
CA GLY A 435 23.51 -15.54 -21.58
C GLY A 435 22.52 -14.90 -20.59
N ARG A 436 23.00 -14.28 -19.51
CA ARG A 436 22.14 -13.58 -18.54
C ARG A 436 21.62 -12.25 -19.10
N ARG A 437 22.40 -11.56 -19.93
CA ARG A 437 21.97 -10.33 -20.62
C ARG A 437 20.96 -10.65 -21.72
N ASP A 438 21.18 -11.72 -22.46
CA ASP A 438 20.24 -12.24 -23.46
C ASP A 438 18.89 -12.65 -22.83
N ALA A 439 18.89 -13.18 -21.59
CA ALA A 439 17.65 -13.41 -20.85
C ALA A 439 16.85 -12.12 -20.57
N LEU A 440 17.52 -11.00 -20.25
CA LEU A 440 16.86 -9.69 -20.12
C LEU A 440 16.31 -9.17 -21.45
N VAL A 441 17.07 -9.34 -22.54
CA VAL A 441 16.63 -8.97 -23.90
C VAL A 441 15.38 -9.75 -24.28
N ARG A 442 15.36 -11.08 -24.04
CA ARG A 442 14.18 -11.91 -24.25
C ARG A 442 13.00 -11.47 -23.40
N LEU A 443 13.21 -11.17 -22.12
CA LEU A 443 12.15 -10.68 -21.24
C LEU A 443 11.50 -9.42 -21.82
N ALA A 444 12.31 -8.42 -22.20
CA ALA A 444 11.80 -7.19 -22.80
C ALA A 444 11.08 -7.44 -24.14
N ALA A 445 11.63 -8.32 -24.99
CA ALA A 445 11.02 -8.68 -26.27
C ALA A 445 9.66 -9.38 -26.10
N ARG A 446 9.49 -10.27 -25.10
CA ARG A 446 8.20 -10.93 -24.81
C ARG A 446 7.08 -9.93 -24.51
N HIS A 447 7.42 -8.84 -23.81
CA HIS A 447 6.47 -7.78 -23.47
C HIS A 447 6.41 -6.66 -24.52
N GLY A 448 7.25 -6.72 -25.56
CA GLY A 448 7.34 -5.66 -26.57
C GLY A 448 7.81 -4.31 -26.03
N VAL A 449 8.63 -4.30 -24.98
CA VAL A 449 9.06 -3.09 -24.27
C VAL A 449 10.52 -2.75 -24.55
N ARG A 450 10.88 -1.48 -24.33
CA ARG A 450 12.27 -1.03 -24.45
C ARG A 450 13.12 -1.63 -23.32
N MET A 451 14.35 -2.03 -23.66
CA MET A 451 15.38 -2.44 -22.71
C MET A 451 16.58 -1.51 -22.80
N LEU A 452 17.12 -1.12 -21.65
CA LEU A 452 18.38 -0.39 -21.55
C LEU A 452 19.28 -1.07 -20.51
N LEU A 453 20.43 -1.57 -20.95
CA LEU A 453 21.50 -2.03 -20.10
C LEU A 453 22.38 -0.84 -19.69
N VAL A 454 22.47 -0.56 -18.40
CA VAL A 454 23.34 0.48 -17.84
C VAL A 454 24.61 -0.19 -17.32
N PHE A 455 25.72 -0.05 -18.05
CA PHE A 455 27.01 -0.62 -17.65
C PHE A 455 27.82 0.39 -16.84
N GLY A 456 27.96 0.10 -15.55
CA GLY A 456 28.71 0.94 -14.63
C GLY A 456 30.21 0.72 -14.72
N ARG A 457 30.94 1.83 -14.84
CA ARG A 457 32.41 1.89 -14.74
C ARG A 457 32.80 2.69 -13.50
N LEU A 458 33.79 2.19 -12.78
CA LEU A 458 34.41 2.88 -11.65
C LEU A 458 35.90 2.56 -11.65
N ASP A 459 36.70 3.55 -11.29
CA ASP A 459 38.14 3.36 -11.07
C ASP A 459 38.41 2.21 -10.07
N PRO A 460 39.35 1.28 -10.35
CA PRO A 460 39.62 0.14 -9.49
C PRO A 460 40.04 0.51 -8.06
N ASP A 461 40.79 1.60 -7.86
CA ASP A 461 41.26 2.01 -6.54
C ASP A 461 40.10 2.58 -5.71
N GLU A 462 39.25 3.39 -6.34
CA GLU A 462 38.03 3.90 -5.71
C GLU A 462 37.04 2.76 -5.39
N ARG A 463 36.90 1.78 -6.29
CA ARG A 463 36.10 0.57 -6.04
C ARG A 463 36.61 -0.21 -4.83
N ALA A 464 37.92 -0.39 -4.70
CA ALA A 464 38.54 -1.07 -3.56
C ALA A 464 38.31 -0.29 -2.24
N ARG A 465 38.38 1.06 -2.27
CA ARG A 465 38.04 1.90 -1.12
C ARG A 465 36.57 1.73 -0.70
N ARG A 466 35.63 1.74 -1.65
CA ARG A 466 34.20 1.53 -1.37
C ARG A 466 33.92 0.16 -0.76
N LEU A 467 34.53 -0.91 -1.29
CA LEU A 467 34.38 -2.26 -0.75
C LEU A 467 34.90 -2.38 0.69
N ARG A 468 36.01 -1.72 1.04
CA ARG A 468 36.54 -1.69 2.42
C ARG A 468 35.61 -0.96 3.40
N ARG A 469 35.06 0.19 3.02
CA ARG A 469 34.10 0.92 3.87
C ARG A 469 32.81 0.11 4.13
N ARG A 470 32.41 -0.74 3.18
CA ARG A 470 31.21 -1.59 3.32
C ARG A 470 31.38 -2.71 4.34
N THR A 471 32.59 -3.21 4.57
CA THR A 471 32.83 -4.20 5.63
C THR A 471 32.74 -3.62 7.04
N GLU A 472 32.66 -2.30 7.18
CA GLU A 472 32.63 -1.59 8.47
C GLU A 472 31.19 -1.24 8.94
N GLY A 473 30.14 -1.60 8.18
CA GLY A 473 28.75 -1.30 8.53
C GLY A 473 27.70 -2.23 7.87
N PRO A 474 26.42 -2.13 8.27
CA PRO A 474 25.34 -2.94 7.69
C PRO A 474 25.09 -2.59 6.22
N SER A 475 24.98 -3.61 5.36
CA SER A 475 24.80 -3.46 3.91
C SER A 475 23.84 -4.52 3.36
N VAL A 476 22.90 -4.08 2.53
CA VAL A 476 21.98 -4.98 1.79
C VAL A 476 22.72 -5.74 0.69
N SER A 477 23.77 -5.15 0.12
CA SER A 477 24.64 -5.82 -0.86
C SER A 477 25.74 -6.63 -0.17
N ASP A 478 26.02 -7.82 -0.70
CA ASP A 478 27.02 -8.75 -0.17
C ASP A 478 28.42 -8.53 -0.78
N GLY A 479 28.59 -7.42 -1.50
CA GLY A 479 29.84 -7.10 -2.18
C GLY A 479 31.02 -6.93 -1.20
N ARG A 480 31.95 -7.90 -1.19
CA ARG A 480 33.12 -7.93 -0.30
C ARG A 480 34.45 -8.10 -1.07
N PRO A 481 35.58 -7.59 -0.55
CA PRO A 481 36.89 -7.77 -1.17
C PRO A 481 37.26 -9.24 -1.42
N ALA A 482 36.80 -10.16 -0.57
CA ALA A 482 37.14 -11.59 -0.66
C ALA A 482 36.56 -12.31 -1.89
N ILE A 483 35.40 -11.86 -2.42
CA ILE A 483 34.71 -12.52 -3.54
C ILE A 483 34.82 -11.73 -4.86
N ALA A 484 35.20 -10.45 -4.79
CA ALA A 484 35.28 -9.57 -5.95
C ALA A 484 36.24 -10.07 -7.05
N PRO A 485 37.47 -10.58 -6.76
CA PRO A 485 38.38 -11.03 -7.81
C PRO A 485 37.83 -12.20 -8.64
N ALA A 486 37.18 -13.17 -7.99
CA ALA A 486 36.59 -14.32 -8.69
C ALA A 486 35.44 -13.90 -9.61
N LEU A 487 34.58 -12.98 -9.13
CA LEU A 487 33.47 -12.45 -9.93
C LEU A 487 33.94 -11.54 -11.07
N ASP A 488 35.00 -10.77 -10.86
CA ASP A 488 35.61 -9.94 -11.91
C ASP A 488 36.22 -10.81 -13.01
N ALA A 489 36.90 -11.89 -12.65
CA ALA A 489 37.51 -12.81 -13.61
C ALA A 489 36.45 -13.52 -14.48
N ALA A 490 35.26 -13.76 -13.92
CA ALA A 490 34.13 -14.37 -14.62
C ALA A 490 33.25 -13.34 -15.37
N PHE A 491 33.55 -12.04 -15.31
CA PHE A 491 32.73 -11.00 -15.91
C PHE A 491 33.09 -10.81 -17.39
N GLU A 492 32.12 -11.10 -18.26
CA GLU A 492 32.17 -10.81 -19.68
C GLU A 492 31.67 -9.38 -19.93
N PRO A 493 32.49 -8.47 -20.52
CA PRO A 493 32.02 -7.17 -20.95
C PRO A 493 30.80 -7.26 -21.87
N PRO A 494 29.81 -6.36 -21.77
CA PRO A 494 28.57 -6.41 -22.55
C PRO A 494 28.76 -5.89 -23.99
N ASP A 495 29.81 -6.34 -24.68
CA ASP A 495 30.18 -5.86 -26.02
C ASP A 495 29.31 -6.47 -27.12
N GLU A 496 28.56 -7.53 -26.81
CA GLU A 496 27.59 -8.11 -27.72
C GLU A 496 26.31 -7.27 -27.86
N LEU A 497 26.08 -6.31 -26.95
CA LEU A 497 24.91 -5.42 -27.02
C LEU A 497 25.22 -4.13 -27.78
N PRO A 498 24.35 -3.71 -28.72
CA PRO A 498 24.54 -2.48 -29.48
C PRO A 498 24.35 -1.22 -28.61
N ALA A 499 24.88 -0.10 -29.09
CA ALA A 499 24.94 1.16 -28.33
C ALA A 499 23.56 1.83 -28.08
N ASP A 500 22.52 1.43 -28.81
CA ASP A 500 21.15 1.91 -28.64
C ASP A 500 20.40 1.24 -27.48
N VAL A 501 20.86 0.06 -27.04
CA VAL A 501 20.34 -0.69 -25.89
C VAL A 501 21.34 -0.77 -24.72
N ARG A 502 22.51 -0.12 -24.83
CA ARG A 502 23.56 -0.07 -23.81
C ARG A 502 24.03 1.35 -23.54
N LEU A 503 24.09 1.73 -22.26
CA LEU A 503 24.66 3.00 -21.80
C LEU A 503 25.80 2.78 -20.82
N ASP A 504 26.99 3.28 -21.14
CA ASP A 504 28.13 3.33 -20.23
C ASP A 504 27.98 4.51 -19.26
N VAL A 505 28.06 4.23 -17.96
CA VAL A 505 27.87 5.23 -16.90
C VAL A 505 29.06 5.25 -15.95
N ASP A 506 29.55 6.46 -15.67
CA ASP A 506 30.59 6.71 -14.68
C ASP A 506 29.99 6.75 -13.28
N MET A 507 30.29 5.71 -12.49
CA MET A 507 29.74 5.50 -11.15
C MET A 507 30.43 6.35 -10.07
N ALA A 508 31.40 7.20 -10.44
CA ALA A 508 31.96 8.23 -9.57
C ALA A 508 31.08 9.49 -9.48
N ARG A 509 30.21 9.71 -10.47
CA ARG A 509 29.27 10.85 -10.51
C ARG A 509 28.17 10.73 -9.47
N ASP A 510 27.49 11.84 -9.21
CA ASP A 510 26.31 11.84 -8.37
C ASP A 510 25.24 10.90 -8.95
N PRO A 511 24.58 10.07 -8.13
CA PRO A 511 23.52 9.17 -8.59
C PRO A 511 22.37 9.88 -9.29
N ALA A 512 22.04 11.12 -8.91
CA ALA A 512 21.00 11.91 -9.57
C ALA A 512 21.40 12.28 -11.00
N ASP A 513 22.64 12.74 -11.20
CA ASP A 513 23.18 13.05 -12.55
C ASP A 513 23.16 11.80 -13.44
N ASN A 514 23.53 10.65 -12.88
CA ASN A 514 23.48 9.38 -13.59
C ASN A 514 22.04 8.97 -13.94
N ALA A 515 21.09 9.19 -13.02
CA ALA A 515 19.69 8.94 -13.29
C ALA A 515 19.15 9.85 -14.42
N GLU A 516 19.52 11.12 -14.46
CA GLU A 516 19.14 12.03 -15.56
C GLU A 516 19.66 11.56 -16.92
N ARG A 517 20.91 11.10 -16.98
CA ARG A 517 21.48 10.54 -18.22
C ARG A 517 20.76 9.29 -18.67
N ILE A 518 20.38 8.42 -17.74
CA ILE A 518 19.63 7.19 -18.03
C ILE A 518 18.22 7.53 -18.52
N VAL A 519 17.53 8.48 -17.86
CA VAL A 519 16.23 9.01 -18.29
C VAL A 519 16.31 9.57 -19.72
N ALA A 520 17.33 10.36 -20.01
CA ALA A 520 17.54 10.93 -21.35
C ALA A 520 17.77 9.84 -22.41
N ALA A 521 18.56 8.81 -22.09
CA ALA A 521 18.81 7.69 -23.00
C ALA A 521 17.56 6.83 -23.25
N LEU A 522 16.72 6.64 -22.24
CA LEU A 522 15.43 5.96 -22.37
C LEU A 522 14.46 6.71 -23.28
N GLY A 523 14.52 8.05 -23.29
CA GLY A 523 13.59 8.89 -24.04
C GLY A 523 12.14 8.79 -23.55
N ILE A 524 11.94 8.33 -22.31
CA ILE A 524 10.62 8.15 -21.68
C ILE A 524 10.48 9.19 -20.57
N ARG A 525 9.38 9.96 -20.61
CA ARG A 525 9.11 11.02 -19.63
C ARG A 525 8.91 10.43 -18.23
N PRO A 526 9.62 10.93 -17.19
CA PRO A 526 9.42 10.53 -15.80
C PRO A 526 8.02 10.86 -15.24
N LEU A 527 7.66 10.24 -14.11
CA LEU A 527 6.42 10.51 -13.38
C LEU A 527 6.47 11.78 -12.53
N ALA A 528 7.67 12.24 -12.18
CA ALA A 528 7.81 13.37 -11.28
C ALA A 528 7.09 14.61 -11.84
N PRO A 529 6.34 15.35 -11.01
CA PRO A 529 5.86 16.67 -11.42
C PRO A 529 7.07 17.52 -11.78
N GLU A 530 6.93 18.36 -12.81
CA GLU A 530 7.79 19.51 -12.95
C GLU A 530 7.78 20.24 -11.60
N VAL A 531 8.92 20.25 -10.92
CA VAL A 531 9.10 21.09 -9.73
C VAL A 531 8.81 22.52 -10.22
N PRO A 532 7.79 23.21 -9.71
CA PRO A 532 7.60 24.62 -10.02
C PRO A 532 8.79 25.46 -9.57
#